data_AF-A0A508BU51-F1
#
_entry.id   AF-A0A508BU51-F1
#
_cell.length_a   1.000
_cell.length_b   1.000
_cell.length_c   1.000
_cell.angle_alpha   90.00
_cell.angle_beta   90.00
_cell.angle_gamma   90.00
#
_symmetry.space_group_name_H-M   'P 1'
#
loop_
_entity.id
_entity.type
_entity.pdbx_description
1 polymer ?
#
loop_
_entity_poly.entity_id
_entity_poly.type
_entity_poly.pdbx_seq_one_letter_code
_entity_poly.pdbx_strand_id
1 'polypeptide(L)'
;MPSIDVRGHLVPNGSEPASRQSLLDFSQSVPSVKACDSETAAIQHINALKAAGVKITESNPVFVWRSDIRALLVWDGLRWAGTSRFRIETQQTGDSGIAYSQPGPNEIMILQTGRLSNGTYGHANGAGFFSFQPFPQPFPKACLTINITKLYNNSGKFKFISNAVPMVDRLDRTGFRVMFPGEKQSTAHSLMWQAIGY
;
A
#
# COMPACT_ATOMS: atom_id res chain seq x y z
N MET A 1 -21.14 18.07 39.30
CA MET A 1 -21.28 18.33 37.84
C MET A 1 -20.50 17.25 37.12
N PRO A 2 -21.03 16.64 36.06
CA PRO A 2 -20.28 15.68 35.24
C PRO A 2 -19.03 16.38 34.70
N SER A 3 -17.86 15.78 34.89
CA SER A 3 -16.61 16.33 34.38
C SER A 3 -16.45 15.89 32.92
N ILE A 4 -16.20 16.83 32.03
CA ILE A 4 -15.80 16.52 30.65
C ILE A 4 -14.29 16.37 30.64
N ASP A 5 -13.77 15.23 30.17
CA ASP A 5 -12.31 15.06 30.03
C ASP A 5 -11.75 15.93 28.89
N VAL A 6 -10.42 16.03 28.81
CA VAL A 6 -9.69 16.76 27.75
C VAL A 6 -9.81 16.12 26.35
N ARG A 7 -10.75 15.19 26.16
CA ARG A 7 -11.13 14.58 24.89
C ARG A 7 -12.62 14.74 24.59
N GLY A 8 -13.35 15.47 25.44
CA GLY A 8 -14.77 15.75 25.27
C GLY A 8 -15.70 14.69 25.86
N HIS A 9 -15.22 13.82 26.74
CA HIS A 9 -16.00 12.69 27.27
C HIS A 9 -16.62 12.98 28.63
N LEU A 10 -17.88 12.58 28.82
CA LEU A 10 -18.56 12.64 30.12
C LEU A 10 -17.93 11.61 31.07
N VAL A 11 -17.24 12.08 32.10
CA VAL A 11 -16.70 11.26 33.18
C VAL A 11 -17.68 11.29 34.35
N PRO A 12 -18.27 10.13 34.73
CA PRO A 12 -19.11 10.02 35.91
C PRO A 12 -18.33 10.44 37.15
N ASN A 13 -18.95 11.23 38.03
CA ASN A 13 -18.31 11.53 39.31
C ASN A 13 -18.44 10.32 40.25
N GLY A 14 -17.45 10.09 41.12
CA GLY A 14 -17.38 8.90 41.99
C GLY A 14 -18.51 8.75 43.03
N SER A 15 -19.49 9.65 43.02
CA SER A 15 -20.70 9.63 43.85
C SER A 15 -21.94 9.14 43.07
N GLU A 16 -21.84 8.92 41.76
CA GLU A 16 -22.91 8.34 40.94
C GLU A 16 -22.83 6.80 40.98
N PRO A 17 -23.95 6.09 41.21
CA PRO A 17 -23.95 4.63 41.13
C PRO A 17 -23.50 4.22 39.73
N ALA A 18 -22.49 3.35 39.64
CA ALA A 18 -21.97 2.85 38.37
C ALA A 18 -23.08 2.12 37.61
N SER A 19 -23.80 2.84 36.76
CA SER A 19 -24.81 2.25 35.91
C SER A 19 -24.11 1.44 34.82
N ARG A 20 -24.70 0.31 34.42
CA ARG A 20 -24.21 -0.47 33.27
C ARG A 20 -24.01 0.42 32.03
N GLN A 21 -24.82 1.46 31.89
CA GLN A 21 -24.73 2.46 30.83
C GLN A 21 -23.46 3.30 30.97
N SER A 22 -23.11 3.78 32.17
CA SER A 22 -21.88 4.55 32.41
C SER A 22 -20.60 3.76 32.10
N LEU A 23 -20.59 2.45 32.38
CA LEU A 23 -19.49 1.54 32.01
C LEU A 23 -19.45 1.26 30.50
N LEU A 24 -20.62 1.16 29.85
CA LEU A 24 -20.73 1.04 28.39
C LEU A 24 -20.26 2.30 27.68
N ASP A 25 -20.69 3.47 28.15
CA ASP A 25 -20.29 4.78 27.63
C ASP A 25 -18.78 4.96 27.81
N PHE A 26 -18.23 4.57 28.96
CA PHE A 26 -16.78 4.54 29.18
C PHE A 26 -16.06 3.55 28.24
N SER A 27 -16.56 2.33 28.09
CA SER A 27 -15.97 1.33 27.18
C SER A 27 -16.05 1.74 25.71
N GLN A 28 -17.11 2.44 25.30
CA GLN A 28 -17.27 3.01 23.95
C GLN A 28 -16.49 4.31 23.78
N SER A 29 -16.15 5.00 24.87
CA SER A 29 -15.30 6.20 24.85
C SER A 29 -13.81 5.88 24.70
N VAL A 30 -13.38 4.65 25.00
CA VAL A 30 -12.06 4.15 24.66
C VAL A 30 -12.08 3.80 23.16
N PRO A 31 -11.42 4.56 22.28
CA PRO A 31 -11.57 4.34 20.85
C PRO A 31 -10.98 2.99 20.46
N SER A 32 -11.80 2.17 19.80
CA SER A 32 -11.27 1.38 18.69
C SER A 32 -10.73 2.36 17.64
N VAL A 33 -9.67 1.97 16.92
CA VAL A 33 -9.02 2.82 15.91
C VAL A 33 -10.08 3.48 15.01
N LYS A 34 -10.09 4.83 14.94
CA LYS A 34 -11.07 5.57 14.13
C LYS A 34 -10.86 5.26 12.66
N ALA A 35 -11.92 4.82 11.98
CA ALA A 35 -11.93 4.71 10.52
C ALA A 35 -12.13 6.09 9.86
N CYS A 36 -11.29 6.43 8.91
CA CYS A 36 -11.31 7.62 8.07
C CYS A 36 -11.27 7.22 6.59
N ASP A 37 -12.11 7.83 5.78
CA ASP A 37 -12.27 7.53 4.35
C ASP A 37 -11.30 8.29 3.44
N SER A 38 -10.46 9.16 4.00
CA SER A 38 -9.52 10.01 3.27
C SER A 38 -8.45 10.60 4.19
N GLU A 39 -7.41 11.18 3.59
CA GLU A 39 -6.36 11.90 4.34
C GLU A 39 -6.93 13.14 5.01
N THR A 40 -7.79 13.88 4.31
CA THR A 40 -8.48 15.05 4.85
C THR A 40 -9.29 14.70 6.09
N ALA A 41 -10.06 13.61 6.07
CA ALA A 41 -10.82 13.15 7.23
C ALA A 41 -9.91 12.74 8.39
N ALA A 42 -8.77 12.11 8.11
CA ALA A 42 -7.79 11.77 9.14
C ALA A 42 -7.16 13.02 9.77
N ILE A 43 -6.79 14.02 8.98
CA ILE A 43 -6.27 15.31 9.48
C ILE A 43 -7.32 16.05 10.31
N GLN A 44 -8.58 16.07 9.87
CA GLN A 44 -9.67 16.66 10.64
C GLN A 44 -9.84 15.98 12.01
N HIS A 45 -9.74 14.65 12.06
CA HIS A 45 -9.77 13.91 13.31
C HIS A 45 -8.60 14.28 14.24
N ILE A 46 -7.37 14.38 13.72
CA ILE A 46 -6.21 14.83 14.49
C ILE A 46 -6.42 16.26 15.03
N ASN A 47 -6.93 17.17 14.22
CA ASN A 47 -7.20 18.54 14.63
C ASN A 47 -8.29 18.62 15.71
N ALA A 48 -9.34 17.80 15.62
CA ALA A 48 -10.37 17.70 16.64
C ALA A 48 -9.79 17.23 17.99
N LEU A 49 -8.89 16.24 17.97
CA LEU A 49 -8.19 15.77 19.17
C LEU A 49 -7.29 16.85 19.77
N LYS A 50 -6.53 17.58 18.93
CA LYS A 50 -5.73 18.72 19.38
C LYS A 50 -6.60 19.81 20.03
N ALA A 51 -7.73 20.15 19.41
CA ALA A 51 -8.67 21.13 19.92
C ALA A 51 -9.31 20.69 21.25
N ALA A 52 -9.51 19.39 21.45
CA ALA A 52 -9.98 18.85 22.73
C ALA A 52 -8.91 18.94 23.84
N GLY A 53 -7.62 19.03 23.49
CA GLY A 53 -6.52 19.14 24.44
C GLY A 53 -5.60 17.91 24.47
N VAL A 54 -5.76 16.97 23.53
CA VAL A 54 -4.84 15.83 23.42
C VAL A 54 -3.46 16.30 23.01
N LYS A 55 -2.48 16.10 23.90
CA LYS A 55 -1.06 16.24 23.56
C LYS A 55 -0.61 15.05 22.74
N ILE A 56 -0.53 15.25 21.43
CA ILE A 56 -0.03 14.24 20.50
C ILE A 56 1.47 14.44 20.32
N THR A 57 2.24 13.42 20.69
CA THR A 57 3.71 13.37 20.60
C THR A 57 4.14 11.98 20.17
N GLU A 58 5.42 11.79 19.88
CA GLU A 58 5.96 10.45 19.58
C GLU A 58 5.70 9.45 20.72
N SER A 59 5.75 9.92 21.98
CA SER A 59 5.43 9.12 23.17
C SER A 59 3.94 8.92 23.41
N ASN A 60 3.07 9.65 22.71
CA ASN A 60 1.61 9.56 22.81
C ASN A 60 0.96 9.77 21.43
N PRO A 61 1.15 8.83 20.49
CA PRO A 61 0.69 9.01 19.12
C PRO A 61 -0.78 8.62 18.96
N VAL A 62 -1.39 9.05 17.85
CA VAL A 62 -2.80 8.72 17.51
C VAL A 62 -2.86 7.76 16.34
N PHE A 63 -3.65 6.69 16.48
CA PHE A 63 -3.86 5.70 15.42
C PHE A 63 -5.16 5.95 14.65
N VAL A 64 -5.10 5.82 13.33
CA VAL A 64 -6.25 5.99 12.42
C VAL A 64 -6.24 4.88 11.38
N TRP A 65 -7.39 4.28 11.12
CA TRP A 65 -7.59 3.34 10.03
C TRP A 65 -8.04 4.12 8.79
N ARG A 66 -7.20 4.18 7.76
CA ARG A 66 -7.53 4.80 6.48
C ARG A 66 -8.19 3.76 5.56
N SER A 67 -9.51 3.80 5.42
CA SER A 67 -10.27 2.78 4.69
C SER A 67 -10.11 2.85 3.18
N ASP A 68 -9.78 4.03 2.63
CA ASP A 68 -9.49 4.26 1.21
C ASP A 68 -8.24 3.50 0.73
N ILE A 69 -7.24 3.38 1.60
CA ILE A 69 -5.98 2.67 1.33
C ILE A 69 -5.80 1.40 2.17
N ARG A 70 -6.80 1.07 2.99
CA ARG A 70 -6.86 -0.10 3.88
C ARG A 70 -5.61 -0.25 4.75
N ALA A 71 -5.19 0.84 5.38
CA ALA A 71 -3.97 0.88 6.17
C ALA A 71 -4.19 1.51 7.56
N LEU A 72 -3.51 0.96 8.56
CA LEU A 72 -3.41 1.58 9.88
C LEU A 72 -2.24 2.56 9.90
N LEU A 73 -2.56 3.83 10.11
CA LEU A 73 -1.60 4.93 10.23
C LEU A 73 -1.48 5.41 11.66
N VAL A 74 -0.34 6.00 11.96
CA VAL A 74 -0.03 6.63 13.23
C VAL A 74 0.43 8.07 12.99
N TRP A 75 -0.08 9.00 13.78
CA TRP A 75 0.34 10.41 13.81
C TRP A 75 1.10 10.67 15.11
N ASP A 76 2.38 11.04 15.00
CA ASP A 76 3.28 11.28 16.14
C ASP A 76 3.29 12.75 16.62
N GLY A 77 2.44 13.59 16.05
CA GLY A 77 2.40 15.04 16.31
C GLY A 77 3.03 15.87 15.20
N LEU A 78 3.94 15.29 14.41
CA LEU A 78 4.68 15.94 13.33
C LEU A 78 4.47 15.29 11.97
N ARG A 79 4.35 13.95 11.92
CA ARG A 79 4.36 13.15 10.70
C ARG A 79 3.34 12.01 10.78
N TRP A 80 2.84 11.62 9.61
CA TRP A 80 2.17 10.35 9.43
C TRP A 80 3.22 9.25 9.25
N ALA A 81 3.05 8.13 9.93
CA ALA A 81 3.76 6.90 9.62
C ALA A 81 2.75 5.78 9.37
N GLY A 82 3.06 4.92 8.40
CA GLY A 82 2.43 3.61 8.34
C GLY A 82 2.90 2.78 9.55
N THR A 83 2.05 1.95 10.11
CA THR A 83 2.47 0.94 11.10
C THR A 83 3.41 -0.13 10.51
N SER A 84 3.57 -0.12 9.18
CA SER A 84 4.62 -0.86 8.47
C SER A 84 5.98 -0.22 8.70
N ARG A 85 6.95 -1.00 9.18
CA ARG A 85 8.38 -0.62 9.32
C ARG A 85 9.10 -0.36 7.99
N PHE A 86 8.39 -0.33 6.87
CA PHE A 86 8.98 -0.20 5.54
C PHE A 86 8.95 1.27 5.10
N ARG A 87 9.99 2.02 5.49
CA ARG A 87 10.28 3.34 4.93
C ARG A 87 11.11 3.14 3.66
N ILE A 88 10.54 3.51 2.51
CA ILE A 88 11.25 3.44 1.23
C ILE A 88 11.71 4.84 0.87
N GLU A 89 13.00 4.98 0.60
CA GLU A 89 13.58 6.17 0.00
C GLU A 89 13.87 5.85 -1.46
N THR A 90 13.33 6.66 -2.38
CA THR A 90 13.49 6.47 -3.81
C THR A 90 14.19 7.66 -4.44
N GLN A 91 15.02 7.37 -5.43
CA GLN A 91 15.72 8.34 -6.23
C GLN A 91 15.68 7.86 -7.68
N GLN A 92 15.47 8.79 -8.61
CA GLN A 92 15.78 8.59 -10.02
C GLN A 92 17.00 9.42 -10.38
N THR A 93 17.87 8.87 -11.23
CA THR A 93 18.99 9.61 -11.82
C THR A 93 19.14 9.16 -13.27
N GLY A 94 19.39 10.10 -14.18
CA GLY A 94 19.44 9.84 -15.62
C GLY A 94 18.07 9.92 -16.30
N ASP A 95 18.02 9.48 -17.56
CA ASP A 95 16.81 9.54 -18.39
C ASP A 95 15.75 8.52 -17.94
N SER A 96 14.49 8.80 -18.26
CA SER A 96 13.34 8.00 -17.84
C SER A 96 13.20 6.77 -18.73
N GLY A 97 13.80 5.64 -18.32
CA GLY A 97 13.60 4.37 -19.02
C GLY A 97 12.12 3.96 -19.08
N ILE A 98 11.43 4.01 -17.93
CA ILE A 98 9.97 3.86 -17.83
C ILE A 98 9.44 5.04 -17.01
N ALA A 99 8.17 5.42 -17.22
CA ALA A 99 7.54 6.52 -16.49
C ALA A 99 7.69 6.35 -14.97
N TYR A 100 8.23 7.37 -14.31
CA TYR A 100 8.49 7.41 -12.89
C TYR A 100 7.83 8.64 -12.28
N SER A 101 7.23 8.47 -11.11
CA SER A 101 6.69 9.56 -10.30
C SER A 101 7.30 9.47 -8.91
N GLN A 102 7.94 10.55 -8.48
CA GLN A 102 8.54 10.59 -7.15
C GLN A 102 7.42 10.59 -6.09
N PRO A 103 7.50 9.73 -5.07
CA PRO A 103 6.58 9.76 -3.96
C PRO A 103 6.68 11.06 -3.16
N GLY A 104 5.53 11.58 -2.73
CA GLY A 104 5.48 12.62 -1.71
C GLY A 104 5.92 12.11 -0.33
N PRO A 105 6.12 13.02 0.64
CA PRO A 105 6.66 12.68 1.96
C PRO A 105 5.73 11.81 2.83
N ASN A 106 4.44 11.75 2.50
CA ASN A 106 3.41 11.05 3.29
C ASN A 106 2.83 9.83 2.57
N GLU A 107 3.41 9.41 1.45
CA GLU A 107 2.88 8.30 0.66
C GLU A 107 3.11 6.96 1.36
N ILE A 108 2.13 6.07 1.25
CA ILE A 108 2.19 4.75 1.86
C ILE A 108 2.56 3.75 0.81
N MET A 109 3.71 3.12 1.02
CA MET A 109 4.26 2.15 0.09
C MET A 109 3.53 0.82 0.20
N ILE A 110 3.18 0.27 -0.95
CA ILE A 110 2.46 -0.99 -1.11
C ILE A 110 3.36 -1.94 -1.88
N LEU A 111 3.63 -3.12 -1.31
CA LEU A 111 4.27 -4.23 -2.00
C LEU A 111 3.19 -5.17 -2.52
N GLN A 112 3.22 -5.49 -3.81
CA GLN A 112 2.39 -6.54 -4.41
C GLN A 112 3.29 -7.58 -5.06
N THR A 113 2.87 -8.83 -5.05
CA THR A 113 3.61 -9.93 -5.67
C THR A 113 2.66 -10.92 -6.32
N GLY A 114 3.17 -11.68 -7.27
CA GLY A 114 2.44 -12.77 -7.88
C GLY A 114 3.33 -13.63 -8.74
N ARG A 115 2.69 -14.58 -9.43
CA ARG A 115 3.32 -15.42 -10.44
C ARG A 115 2.47 -15.39 -11.68
N LEU A 116 3.11 -15.50 -12.84
CA LEU A 116 2.41 -15.72 -14.10
C LEU A 116 3.14 -16.78 -14.92
N SER A 117 2.39 -17.54 -15.70
CA SER A 117 2.95 -18.51 -16.64
C SER A 117 2.11 -18.49 -17.90
N ASN A 118 2.74 -18.21 -19.04
CA ASN A 118 2.02 -18.13 -20.31
C ASN A 118 2.98 -18.34 -21.50
N GLY A 119 2.40 -18.56 -22.69
CA GLY A 119 3.10 -18.35 -23.95
C GLY A 119 3.22 -16.86 -24.27
N THR A 120 4.21 -16.49 -25.07
CA THR A 120 4.30 -15.15 -25.65
C THR A 120 3.47 -15.03 -26.92
N TYR A 121 3.12 -13.80 -27.27
CA TYR A 121 2.37 -13.42 -28.46
C TYR A 121 3.01 -12.18 -29.11
N GLY A 122 2.48 -11.76 -30.26
CA GLY A 122 2.84 -10.47 -30.87
C GLY A 122 4.29 -10.37 -31.33
N HIS A 123 4.81 -11.42 -31.97
CA HIS A 123 6.20 -11.56 -32.45
C HIS A 123 6.66 -10.57 -33.55
N ALA A 124 5.95 -9.45 -33.71
CA ALA A 124 6.39 -8.37 -34.58
C ALA A 124 7.58 -7.64 -33.93
N ASN A 125 8.52 -7.17 -34.76
CA ASN A 125 9.73 -6.45 -34.32
C ASN A 125 10.73 -7.28 -33.50
N GLY A 126 10.69 -8.61 -33.61
CA GLY A 126 11.74 -9.49 -33.06
C GLY A 126 11.70 -9.66 -31.54
N ALA A 127 10.55 -9.48 -30.90
CA ALA A 127 10.35 -9.77 -29.48
C ALA A 127 9.03 -10.52 -29.24
N GLY A 128 9.01 -11.39 -28.23
CA GLY A 128 7.79 -12.04 -27.74
C GLY A 128 7.21 -11.25 -26.57
N PHE A 129 5.90 -11.06 -26.53
CA PHE A 129 5.24 -10.28 -25.48
C PHE A 129 4.26 -11.13 -24.69
N PHE A 130 4.18 -10.89 -23.39
CA PHE A 130 3.00 -11.29 -22.63
C PHE A 130 1.85 -10.31 -22.84
N SER A 131 0.62 -10.78 -22.60
CA SER A 131 -0.51 -9.88 -22.41
C SER A 131 -0.24 -8.96 -21.23
N PHE A 132 -0.81 -7.75 -21.25
CA PHE A 132 -0.74 -6.85 -20.11
C PHE A 132 -1.34 -7.53 -18.86
N GLN A 133 -0.60 -7.53 -17.76
CA GLN A 133 -0.96 -8.17 -16.51
C GLN A 133 -1.44 -7.11 -15.53
N PRO A 134 -2.73 -7.14 -15.12
CA PRO A 134 -3.22 -6.25 -14.09
C PRO A 134 -2.63 -6.63 -12.73
N PHE A 135 -2.35 -5.64 -11.90
CA PHE A 135 -2.09 -5.90 -10.48
C PHE A 135 -3.37 -6.38 -9.78
N PRO A 136 -3.27 -7.21 -8.71
CA PRO A 136 -4.41 -7.57 -7.87
C PRO A 136 -5.21 -6.36 -7.40
N GLN A 137 -4.53 -5.26 -7.10
CA GLN A 137 -5.12 -3.93 -6.89
C GLN A 137 -4.27 -2.89 -7.62
N PRO A 138 -4.86 -1.93 -8.35
CA PRO A 138 -4.09 -0.81 -8.86
C PRO A 138 -3.44 -0.02 -7.72
N PHE A 139 -2.20 0.42 -7.92
CA PHE A 139 -1.59 1.39 -7.03
C PHE A 139 -2.38 2.70 -7.09
N PRO A 140 -2.65 3.36 -5.95
CA PRO A 140 -3.43 4.60 -5.91
C PRO A 140 -2.87 5.69 -6.82
N LYS A 141 -1.54 5.87 -6.86
CA LYS A 141 -0.87 6.91 -7.62
C LYS A 141 0.08 6.34 -8.67
N ALA A 142 1.04 5.51 -8.30
CA ALA A 142 2.06 5.01 -9.23
C ALA A 142 2.71 3.69 -8.79
N CYS A 143 3.21 2.93 -9.75
CA CYS A 143 4.15 1.84 -9.52
C CYS A 143 5.57 2.37 -9.71
N LEU A 144 6.42 2.25 -8.68
CA LEU A 144 7.79 2.76 -8.68
C LEU A 144 8.76 1.78 -9.34
N THR A 145 8.59 0.49 -9.06
CA THR A 145 9.47 -0.55 -9.56
C THR A 145 8.74 -1.88 -9.64
N ILE A 146 9.20 -2.71 -10.56
CA ILE A 146 8.83 -4.12 -10.63
C ILE A 146 10.09 -4.95 -10.87
N ASN A 147 10.26 -5.99 -10.07
CA ASN A 147 11.25 -7.02 -10.26
C ASN A 147 10.58 -8.27 -10.84
N ILE A 148 11.21 -8.87 -11.85
CA ILE A 148 10.76 -10.09 -12.49
C ILE A 148 11.84 -11.15 -12.34
N THR A 149 11.48 -12.27 -11.73
CA THR A 149 12.34 -13.44 -11.55
C THR A 149 11.79 -14.60 -12.39
N LYS A 150 12.64 -15.23 -13.20
CA LYS A 150 12.26 -16.42 -13.96
C LYS A 150 12.07 -17.62 -13.04
N LEU A 151 11.05 -18.42 -13.32
CA LEU A 151 10.80 -19.71 -12.68
C LEU A 151 11.07 -20.81 -13.71
N TYR A 152 12.03 -21.66 -13.39
CA TYR A 152 12.40 -22.78 -14.25
C TYR A 152 11.69 -24.05 -13.79
N ASN A 153 11.10 -24.76 -14.75
CA ASN A 153 10.55 -26.08 -14.49
C ASN A 153 10.57 -26.94 -15.77
N ASN A 154 11.37 -28.01 -15.74
CA ASN A 154 11.47 -28.98 -16.83
C ASN A 154 10.47 -30.15 -16.69
N SER A 155 9.63 -30.12 -15.65
CA SER A 155 8.53 -31.06 -15.44
C SER A 155 7.20 -30.42 -15.83
N GLY A 156 6.30 -31.21 -16.44
CA GLY A 156 4.98 -30.74 -16.89
C GLY A 156 4.87 -30.43 -18.39
N LYS A 157 3.64 -30.21 -18.84
CA LYS A 157 3.27 -30.09 -20.27
C LYS A 157 3.99 -28.96 -21.01
N PHE A 158 4.22 -27.84 -20.34
CA PHE A 158 4.65 -26.58 -20.97
C PHE A 158 6.14 -26.25 -20.81
N LYS A 159 6.93 -27.10 -20.11
CA LYS A 159 8.41 -26.98 -19.92
C LYS A 159 8.97 -25.55 -19.94
N PHE A 160 9.02 -24.89 -18.78
CA PHE A 160 9.56 -23.54 -18.62
C PHE A 160 11.08 -23.57 -18.51
N ILE A 161 11.76 -23.74 -19.66
CA ILE A 161 13.22 -23.88 -19.74
C ILE A 161 13.89 -22.80 -20.61
N SER A 162 13.12 -21.82 -21.09
CA SER A 162 13.65 -20.76 -21.94
C SER A 162 14.67 -19.89 -21.21
N ASN A 163 15.77 -19.59 -21.89
CA ASN A 163 16.82 -18.73 -21.35
C ASN A 163 16.65 -17.26 -21.72
N ALA A 164 15.62 -16.90 -22.51
CA ALA A 164 15.36 -15.51 -22.86
C ALA A 164 15.25 -14.64 -21.59
N VAL A 165 15.78 -13.42 -21.66
CA VAL A 165 15.79 -12.50 -20.53
C VAL A 165 14.50 -11.67 -20.57
N PRO A 166 13.68 -11.69 -19.50
CA PRO A 166 12.49 -10.85 -19.44
C PRO A 166 12.90 -9.38 -19.29
N MET A 167 12.23 -8.51 -20.03
CA MET A 167 12.31 -7.06 -19.88
C MET A 167 10.91 -6.49 -19.64
N VAL A 168 10.84 -5.37 -18.93
CA VAL A 168 9.57 -4.65 -18.74
C VAL A 168 9.39 -3.71 -19.91
N ASP A 169 8.36 -3.95 -20.71
CA ASP A 169 7.99 -3.10 -21.85
C ASP A 169 7.06 -1.96 -21.40
N ARG A 170 6.13 -2.26 -20.48
CA ARG A 170 5.17 -1.28 -19.97
C ARG A 170 4.98 -1.48 -18.48
N LEU A 171 4.91 -0.38 -17.75
CA LEU A 171 4.57 -0.31 -16.34
C LEU A 171 3.71 0.92 -16.10
N ASP A 172 2.58 0.75 -15.45
CA ASP A 172 1.77 1.85 -14.93
C ASP A 172 1.16 1.45 -13.59
N ARG A 173 0.34 2.32 -12.98
CA ARG A 173 -0.27 2.05 -11.68
C ARG A 173 -1.24 0.85 -11.70
N THR A 174 -1.71 0.41 -12.87
CA THR A 174 -2.72 -0.65 -13.00
C THR A 174 -2.12 -2.01 -13.31
N GLY A 175 -0.90 -2.05 -13.86
CA GLY A 175 -0.25 -3.31 -14.22
C GLY A 175 1.05 -3.13 -14.99
N PHE A 176 1.47 -4.23 -15.62
CA PHE A 176 2.72 -4.28 -16.36
C PHE A 176 2.65 -5.24 -17.55
N ARG A 177 3.59 -5.08 -18.49
CA ARG A 177 3.80 -6.03 -19.59
C ARG A 177 5.27 -6.43 -19.67
N VAL A 178 5.48 -7.73 -19.82
CA VAL A 178 6.81 -8.32 -20.01
C VAL A 178 7.03 -8.61 -21.48
N MET A 179 8.24 -8.33 -21.97
CA MET A 179 8.72 -8.71 -23.29
C MET A 179 10.01 -9.53 -23.20
N PHE A 180 10.25 -10.32 -24.25
CA PHE A 180 11.42 -11.18 -24.42
C PHE A 180 12.09 -10.84 -25.75
N PRO A 181 13.18 -10.03 -25.74
CA PRO A 181 13.89 -9.68 -26.95
C PRO A 181 14.46 -10.91 -27.67
N GLY A 182 14.43 -10.90 -29.00
CA GLY A 182 14.95 -11.98 -29.84
C GLY A 182 14.01 -13.18 -29.99
N GLU A 183 12.87 -13.19 -29.32
CA GLU A 183 11.93 -14.31 -29.36
C GLU A 183 11.01 -14.26 -30.60
N LYS A 184 11.34 -15.09 -31.61
CA LYS A 184 10.67 -15.10 -32.93
C LYS A 184 9.43 -16.00 -33.02
N GLN A 185 9.20 -16.84 -32.01
CA GLN A 185 8.08 -17.79 -31.96
C GLN A 185 7.60 -17.92 -30.52
N SER A 186 6.35 -18.35 -30.35
CA SER A 186 5.73 -18.44 -29.03
C SER A 186 6.48 -19.45 -28.16
N THR A 187 7.03 -18.98 -27.04
CA THR A 187 7.68 -19.84 -26.04
C THR A 187 6.95 -19.71 -24.70
N ALA A 188 6.88 -20.82 -23.98
CA ALA A 188 6.32 -20.85 -22.64
C ALA A 188 7.33 -20.28 -21.64
N HIS A 189 6.89 -19.30 -20.83
CA HIS A 189 7.67 -18.77 -19.72
C HIS A 189 6.86 -18.79 -18.44
N SER A 190 7.57 -18.89 -17.31
CA SER A 190 7.01 -18.76 -15.98
C SER A 190 7.83 -17.74 -15.21
N LEU A 191 7.15 -16.80 -14.55
CA LEU A 191 7.75 -15.66 -13.88
C LEU A 191 7.13 -15.49 -12.49
N MET A 192 7.94 -15.07 -11.53
CA MET A 192 7.51 -14.43 -10.30
C MET A 192 7.75 -12.94 -10.43
N TRP A 193 6.86 -12.12 -9.89
CA TRP A 193 7.02 -10.67 -9.90
C TRP A 193 6.80 -10.08 -8.51
N GLN A 194 7.48 -8.97 -8.24
CA GLN A 194 7.33 -8.15 -7.04
C GLN A 194 7.31 -6.70 -7.49
N ALA A 195 6.25 -5.98 -7.15
CA ALA A 195 6.07 -4.57 -7.50
C ALA A 195 5.93 -3.73 -6.23
N ILE A 196 6.50 -2.55 -6.24
CA ILE A 196 6.36 -1.55 -5.18
C ILE A 196 5.77 -0.30 -5.80
N GLY A 197 4.72 0.22 -5.18
CA GLY A 197 4.05 1.45 -5.58
C GLY A 197 3.39 2.14 -4.39
N TYR A 198 2.62 3.19 -4.67
CA TYR A 198 1.91 4.00 -3.67
C TYR A 198 0.68 4.67 -4.30
#